data_AF-A0A945AG76-F1
#
_entry.id   AF-A0A945AG76-F1
#
_cell.length_a   1.000
_cell.length_b   1.000
_cell.length_c   1.000
_cell.angle_alpha   90.00
_cell.angle_beta   90.00
_cell.angle_gamma   90.00
#
_symmetry.space_group_name_H-M   'P 1'
#
loop_
_entity.id
_entity.type
_entity.pdbx_description
1 polymer ?
#
loop_
_entity_poly.entity_id
_entity_poly.type
_entity_poly.pdbx_seq_one_letter_code
_entity_poly.pdbx_strand_id
1 'polypeptide(L)'
;MNSCLYEGTIRHRRFGAVENRFTYGLFMVYLDLDELGFVFDGHPLWSVEKRNVAYFRRRDHLGDAGGSLADAVRDKVFEET
;
A
#
# COMPACT_ATOMS: atom_id res chain seq x y z
N MET A 1 15.81 -4.76 -5.19
CA MET A 1 14.39 -5.12 -5.08
C MET A 1 14.09 -5.31 -3.61
N ASN A 2 13.63 -4.22 -3.00
CA ASN A 2 13.27 -4.16 -1.57
C ASN A 2 11.76 -4.29 -1.36
N SER A 3 10.98 -4.13 -2.44
CA SER A 3 9.53 -4.33 -2.45
C SER A 3 9.16 -5.80 -2.27
N CYS A 4 8.14 -6.09 -1.46
CA CYS A 4 7.72 -7.44 -1.09
C CYS A 4 6.20 -7.58 -1.03
N LEU A 5 5.70 -8.76 -1.36
CA LEU A 5 4.31 -9.17 -1.09
C LEU A 5 4.30 -10.06 0.16
N TYR A 6 3.61 -9.61 1.19
CA TYR A 6 3.38 -10.39 2.40
C TYR A 6 2.05 -11.11 2.30
N GLU A 7 2.05 -12.42 2.42
CA GLU A 7 0.84 -13.23 2.38
C GLU A 7 0.54 -13.82 3.76
N GLY A 8 -0.74 -13.96 4.09
CA GLY A 8 -1.16 -14.52 5.35
C GLY A 8 -2.65 -14.78 5.42
N THR A 9 -3.12 -15.13 6.61
CA THR A 9 -4.55 -15.36 6.88
C THR A 9 -5.00 -14.50 8.05
N ILE A 10 -6.11 -13.79 7.88
CA ILE A 10 -6.77 -13.09 8.96
C ILE A 10 -7.91 -13.95 9.49
N ARG A 11 -8.00 -14.03 10.82
CA ARG A 11 -9.15 -14.62 11.52
C ARG A 11 -9.92 -13.52 12.25
N HIS A 12 -11.15 -13.26 11.80
CA HIS A 12 -12.11 -12.45 12.55
C HIS A 12 -12.91 -13.32 13.50
N ARG A 13 -13.00 -12.91 14.77
CA ARG A 13 -13.83 -13.56 15.79
C ARG A 13 -14.58 -12.50 16.58
N ARG A 14 -15.91 -12.57 16.57
CA ARG A 14 -16.78 -11.72 17.39
C ARG A 14 -17.23 -12.50 18.63
N PHE A 15 -16.99 -11.93 19.81
CA PHE A 15 -17.35 -12.50 21.12
C PHE A 15 -18.71 -11.99 21.64
N GLY A 16 -19.66 -11.73 20.74
CA GLY A 16 -21.01 -11.27 21.11
C GLY A 16 -21.97 -12.43 21.39
N ALA A 17 -23.25 -12.11 21.60
CA ALA A 17 -24.31 -13.10 21.88
C ALA A 17 -24.45 -14.20 20.80
N VAL A 18 -24.12 -13.87 19.54
CA VAL A 18 -23.99 -14.84 18.45
C VAL A 18 -22.52 -14.98 18.09
N GLU A 19 -22.03 -16.21 18.21
CA GLU A 19 -20.65 -16.53 17.87
C GLU A 19 -20.44 -16.48 16.35
N ASN A 20 -19.58 -15.57 15.89
CA ASN A 20 -19.22 -15.46 14.48
C ASN A 20 -17.71 -15.55 14.34
N ARG A 21 -17.24 -16.51 13.55
CA ARG A 21 -15.83 -16.72 13.23
C ARG A 21 -15.68 -16.87 11.71
N PHE A 22 -14.72 -16.15 11.14
CA PHE A 22 -14.40 -16.23 9.72
C PHE A 22 -12.88 -16.11 9.55
N THR A 23 -12.33 -16.92 8.65
CA THR A 23 -10.90 -16.89 8.30
C THR A 23 -10.79 -16.76 6.79
N TYR A 24 -9.94 -15.85 6.33
CA TYR A 24 -9.68 -15.62 4.91
C TYR A 24 -8.23 -15.23 4.66
N GLY A 25 -7.78 -15.49 3.43
CA GLY A 25 -6.46 -15.07 2.97
C GLY A 25 -6.40 -13.55 2.78
N LEU A 26 -5.30 -12.95 3.19
CA LEU A 26 -4.94 -11.56 2.93
C LEU A 26 -3.54 -11.53 2.34
N PHE A 27 -3.29 -10.56 1.47
CA PHE A 27 -1.94 -10.11 1.16
C PHE A 27 -1.79 -8.63 1.51
N MET A 28 -0.57 -8.22 1.86
CA MET A 28 -0.18 -6.84 2.07
C MET A 28 1.03 -6.53 1.20
N VAL A 29 1.00 -5.38 0.53
CA VAL A 29 2.09 -4.96 -0.34
C VAL A 29 2.99 -3.99 0.44
N TYR A 30 4.28 -4.28 0.46
CA TYR A 30 5.30 -3.34 0.88
C TYR A 30 6.05 -2.87 -0.36
N LEU A 31 5.97 -1.57 -0.63
CA LEU A 31 6.56 -0.95 -1.80
C LEU A 31 7.67 -0.01 -1.37
N ASP A 32 8.85 -0.19 -1.96
CA ASP A 32 9.88 0.82 -1.96
C ASP A 32 9.46 1.93 -2.94
N LEU A 33 9.43 3.17 -2.46
CA LEU A 33 8.94 4.31 -3.23
C LEU A 33 9.85 4.63 -4.42
N ASP A 34 11.13 4.31 -4.33
CA ASP A 34 12.09 4.51 -5.42
C ASP A 34 11.95 3.43 -6.51
N GLU A 35 11.26 2.31 -6.22
CA GLU A 35 11.07 1.19 -7.15
C GLU A 35 9.71 1.21 -7.88
N LEU A 36 8.83 2.18 -7.60
CA LEU A 36 7.44 2.21 -8.08
C LEU A 36 7.31 2.08 -9.60
N GLY A 37 8.16 2.75 -10.37
CA GLY A 37 8.14 2.65 -11.84
C GLY A 37 8.37 1.21 -12.30
N PHE A 38 9.44 0.59 -11.82
CA PHE A 38 9.83 -0.77 -12.18
C PHE A 38 8.81 -1.82 -11.73
N VAL A 39 8.28 -1.70 -10.50
CA VAL A 39 7.31 -2.68 -9.96
C VAL A 39 5.99 -2.65 -10.75
N PHE A 40 5.52 -1.46 -11.13
CA PHE A 40 4.26 -1.32 -11.86
C PHE A 40 4.37 -1.64 -13.36
N ASP A 41 5.59 -1.70 -13.91
CA ASP A 41 5.84 -2.17 -15.28
C ASP A 41 5.68 -3.69 -15.43
N GLY A 42 5.60 -4.44 -14.32
CA GLY A 42 5.46 -5.90 -14.33
C GLY A 42 4.12 -6.41 -14.86
N HIS A 43 3.09 -5.56 -14.98
CA HIS A 43 1.77 -5.98 -15.46
C HIS A 43 1.04 -4.85 -16.23
N PRO A 44 0.46 -5.10 -17.42
CA PRO A 44 -0.15 -4.05 -18.25
C PRO A 44 -1.41 -3.41 -17.65
N LEU A 45 -2.05 -4.08 -16.69
CA LEU A 45 -3.19 -3.54 -15.94
C LEU A 45 -2.79 -2.73 -14.70
N TRP A 46 -1.49 -2.51 -14.50
CA TRP A 46 -0.94 -1.69 -13.43
C TRP A 46 -0.42 -0.36 -13.99
N SER A 47 -0.51 0.71 -13.21
CA SER A 47 0.09 1.98 -13.61
C SER A 47 0.41 2.93 -12.45
N VAL A 48 1.36 3.83 -12.67
CA VAL A 48 1.66 4.97 -11.79
C VAL A 48 1.09 6.25 -12.42
N GLU A 49 0.44 7.10 -11.61
CA GLU A 49 -0.28 8.34 -11.95
C GLU A 49 -1.49 8.23 -12.91
N LYS A 50 -1.57 7.15 -13.68
CA LYS A 50 -2.67 6.88 -14.62
C LYS A 50 -3.73 6.00 -13.97
N ARG A 51 -4.98 6.07 -14.45
CA ARG A 51 -6.03 5.12 -14.02
C ARG A 51 -5.81 3.79 -14.70
N ASN A 52 -5.90 2.71 -13.93
CA ASN A 52 -5.90 1.34 -14.42
C ASN A 52 -6.65 0.43 -13.42
N VAL A 53 -6.54 -0.91 -13.52
CA VAL A 53 -7.18 -1.82 -12.56
C VAL A 53 -6.53 -1.71 -11.18
N ALA A 54 -5.21 -1.69 -11.13
CA ALA A 54 -4.45 -1.33 -9.94
C ALA A 54 -3.55 -0.15 -10.28
N TYR A 55 -3.64 0.94 -9.53
CA TYR A 55 -2.82 2.10 -9.83
C TYR A 55 -2.45 2.88 -8.58
N PHE A 56 -1.29 3.51 -8.65
CA PHE A 56 -0.76 4.36 -7.60
C PHE A 56 -0.84 5.83 -8.03
N ARG A 57 -1.16 6.73 -7.10
CA ARG A 57 -1.15 8.18 -7.32
C ARG A 57 -0.52 8.91 -6.16
N ARG A 58 0.44 9.78 -6.47
CA ARG A 58 1.15 10.62 -5.51
C ARG A 58 0.21 11.49 -4.69
N ARG A 59 -0.84 12.03 -5.30
CA ARG A 59 -1.81 12.92 -4.64
C ARG A 59 -2.71 12.23 -3.62
N ASP A 60 -2.83 10.90 -3.67
CA ASP A 60 -3.69 10.14 -2.76
C ASP A 60 -2.96 9.82 -1.44
N HIS A 61 -1.67 10.17 -1.33
CA HIS A 61 -0.78 9.81 -0.23
C HIS A 61 -0.06 11.06 0.31
N LEU A 62 -0.10 11.29 1.63
CA LEU A 62 0.66 12.33 2.36
C LEU A 62 0.69 13.72 1.68
N GLY A 63 -0.36 14.51 1.92
CA GLY A 63 -0.35 15.96 1.73
C GLY A 63 -0.13 16.44 0.29
N ASP A 64 0.62 17.53 0.14
CA ASP A 64 0.88 18.17 -1.14
C ASP A 64 1.62 17.23 -2.12
N ALA A 65 1.14 17.21 -3.37
CA ALA A 65 1.64 16.36 -4.43
C ALA A 65 2.77 17.00 -5.26
N GLY A 66 3.24 18.20 -4.88
CA GLY A 66 4.29 18.94 -5.59
C GLY A 66 5.68 18.29 -5.55
N GLY A 67 5.93 17.36 -4.63
CA GLY A 67 7.22 16.67 -4.44
C GLY A 67 7.11 15.14 -4.46
N SER A 68 8.25 14.46 -4.32
CA SER A 68 8.28 13.00 -4.22
C SER A 68 7.52 12.52 -2.96
N LEU A 69 6.96 11.30 -2.99
CA LEU A 69 6.32 10.76 -1.78
C LEU A 69 7.37 10.45 -0.72
N ALA A 70 8.57 10.02 -1.14
CA ALA A 70 9.66 9.70 -0.23
C ALA A 70 10.05 10.91 0.63
N ASP A 71 10.14 12.10 0.03
CA ASP A 71 10.46 13.32 0.78
C ASP A 71 9.33 13.69 1.73
N ALA A 72 8.07 13.64 1.28
CA ALA A 72 6.93 13.92 2.16
C ALA A 72 6.83 12.94 3.35
N VAL A 73 7.22 11.67 3.17
CA VAL A 73 7.33 10.71 4.28
C VAL A 73 8.44 11.11 5.24
N ARG A 74 9.63 11.46 4.73
CA ARG A 74 10.78 11.87 5.57
C ARG A 74 10.45 13.12 6.38
N ASP A 75 9.85 14.12 5.74
CA ASP A 75 9.42 15.36 6.40
C ASP A 75 8.42 15.05 7.51
N LYS A 76 7.43 14.18 7.24
CA LYS A 76 6.43 13.78 8.23
C LYS A 76 7.05 13.05 9.43
N VAL A 77 8.02 12.17 9.20
CA VAL A 77 8.72 11.47 10.30
C VAL A 77 9.54 12.46 11.12
N PHE A 78 10.19 13.44 10.46
CA PHE A 78 10.97 14.48 11.15
C PHE A 78 10.09 15.42 11.98
N GLU A 79 8.88 15.74 11.53
CA GLU A 79 7.93 16.55 12.32
C GLU A 79 7.44 15.84 13.59
N GLU A 80 7.36 14.51 13.57
CA GLU A 80 6.80 13.70 14.66
C GLU A 80 7.85 13.11 15.61
N THR A 81 9.15 13.33 15.34
CA THR A 81 10.28 12.86 16.16
C THR A 81 11.06 14.03 16.75
#